data_AF-A0A3C0C0I9-F1
#
_entry.id   AF-A0A3C0C0I9-F1
#
_cell.length_a   1.000
_cell.length_b   1.000
_cell.length_c   1.000
_cell.angle_alpha   90.00
_cell.angle_beta   90.00
_cell.angle_gamma   90.00
#
_symmetry.space_group_name_H-M   'P 1'
#
loop_
_entity.id
_entity.type
_entity.pdbx_description
1 polymer ?
#
loop_
_entity_poly.entity_id
_entity_poly.type
_entity_poly.pdbx_seq_one_letter_code
_entity_poly.pdbx_strand_id
1 'polypeptide(L)'
;MTFEELRVVVVVYTTAIVPIIILLNLHLRDRLPRSILKIYLSTFLICALGWELWFTYGLYAGDPVDLRRSEVLNQLIPKNINWLMNSLADAGTISLGGILLTGKLMGSDRTVFNQWNIGAFLILLIWCISQNILVEMFLYYDQLAVGKDLSWAPLAPTGPWMNPVLFQYGDRTITLHGQVPWLLMTPILYFITMHFGRKE
;
A
#
# COMPACT_ATOMS: atom_id res chain seq x y z
N MET A 1 -7.94 1.96 25.22
CA MET A 1 -7.87 2.41 23.82
C MET A 1 -7.47 3.87 23.81
N THR A 2 -6.31 4.20 23.27
CA THR A 2 -5.85 5.59 23.13
C THR A 2 -6.39 6.22 21.84
N PHE A 3 -6.20 7.53 21.70
CA PHE A 3 -6.60 8.25 20.47
C PHE A 3 -5.80 7.77 19.24
N GLU A 4 -4.51 7.47 19.43
CA GLU A 4 -3.62 6.93 18.41
C GLU A 4 -4.11 5.57 17.91
N GLU A 5 -4.46 4.67 18.83
CA GLU A 5 -4.99 3.33 18.50
C GLU A 5 -6.31 3.44 17.72
N LEU A 6 -7.21 4.32 18.15
CA LEU A 6 -8.48 4.55 17.45
C LEU A 6 -8.24 5.13 16.04
N ARG A 7 -7.33 6.10 15.90
CA ARG A 7 -6.96 6.68 14.60
C ARG A 7 -6.48 5.59 13.65
N VAL A 8 -5.57 4.72 14.11
CA VAL A 8 -5.04 3.61 13.30
C VAL A 8 -6.18 2.72 12.80
N VAL A 9 -7.09 2.33 13.69
CA VAL A 9 -8.25 1.48 13.34
C VAL A 9 -9.14 2.14 12.30
N VAL A 10 -9.52 3.39 12.54
CA VAL A 10 -10.39 4.14 11.63
C VAL A 10 -9.73 4.29 10.26
N VAL A 11 -8.47 4.68 10.21
CA VAL A 11 -7.76 4.88 8.93
C VAL A 11 -7.68 3.56 8.17
N VAL A 12 -7.19 2.47 8.77
CA VAL A 12 -7.04 1.17 8.09
C VAL A 12 -8.37 0.70 7.49
N TYR A 13 -9.46 0.71 8.28
CA TYR A 13 -10.76 0.26 7.78
C TYR A 13 -11.34 1.21 6.72
N THR A 14 -11.25 2.53 6.92
CA THR A 14 -11.80 3.48 5.95
C THR A 14 -11.05 3.46 4.63
N THR A 15 -9.72 3.41 4.64
CA THR A 15 -8.90 3.34 3.41
C THR A 15 -9.07 2.02 2.67
N ALA A 16 -9.44 0.94 3.35
CA ALA A 16 -9.74 -0.35 2.71
C ALA A 16 -11.17 -0.40 2.15
N ILE A 17 -12.16 0.04 2.93
CA ILE A 17 -13.58 -0.15 2.64
C ILE A 17 -14.11 0.90 1.65
N VAL A 18 -13.71 2.16 1.77
CA VAL A 18 -14.26 3.24 0.91
C VAL A 18 -13.99 2.98 -0.58
N PRO A 19 -12.78 2.60 -1.04
CA PRO A 19 -12.56 2.25 -2.43
C PRO A 19 -13.46 1.09 -2.90
N ILE A 20 -13.68 0.08 -2.06
CA ILE A 20 -14.54 -1.06 -2.37
C ILE A 20 -15.99 -0.60 -2.57
N ILE A 21 -16.52 0.24 -1.67
CA ILE A 21 -17.87 0.80 -1.81
C ILE A 21 -18.01 1.58 -3.11
N ILE A 22 -17.01 2.40 -3.46
CA ILE A 22 -16.99 3.16 -4.71
C ILE A 22 -16.97 2.21 -5.92
N LEU A 23 -16.10 1.20 -5.93
CA LEU A 23 -16.01 0.21 -7.01
C LEU A 23 -17.32 -0.58 -7.17
N LEU A 24 -17.93 -1.01 -6.07
CA LEU A 24 -19.23 -1.69 -6.08
C LEU A 24 -20.33 -0.77 -6.63
N ASN A 25 -20.37 0.49 -6.20
CA ASN A 25 -21.36 1.45 -6.71
C ASN A 25 -21.21 1.68 -8.22
N LEU A 26 -19.98 1.81 -8.71
CA LEU A 26 -19.70 1.95 -10.14
C LEU A 26 -20.05 0.67 -10.92
N HIS A 27 -19.80 -0.50 -10.35
CA HIS A 27 -20.15 -1.78 -10.96
C HIS A 27 -21.67 -1.96 -11.07
N LEU A 28 -22.42 -1.67 -10.01
CA LEU A 28 -23.89 -1.76 -9.99
C LEU A 28 -24.57 -0.78 -10.96
N ARG A 29 -23.85 0.25 -11.42
CA ARG A 29 -24.32 1.23 -12.41
C ARG A 29 -23.80 0.96 -13.81
N ASP A 30 -23.11 -0.15 -14.04
CA ASP A 30 -22.43 -0.50 -15.30
C ASP A 30 -21.43 0.56 -15.80
N ARG A 31 -20.85 1.32 -14.86
CA ARG A 31 -19.86 2.40 -15.15
C ARG A 31 -18.43 2.02 -14.82
N LEU A 32 -18.19 0.83 -14.27
CA LEU A 32 -16.85 0.38 -13.92
C LEU A 32 -16.15 -0.25 -15.14
N PRO A 33 -15.07 0.37 -15.66
CA PRO A 33 -14.30 -0.25 -16.74
C PRO A 33 -13.70 -1.57 -16.28
N ARG A 34 -13.70 -2.57 -17.16
CA ARG A 34 -13.14 -3.90 -16.85
C ARG A 34 -11.64 -3.82 -16.57
N SER A 35 -10.94 -2.86 -17.18
CA SER A 35 -9.53 -2.59 -16.93
C SER A 35 -9.28 -2.16 -15.48
N ILE A 36 -10.12 -1.30 -14.90
CA ILE A 36 -9.98 -0.86 -13.51
C ILE A 36 -10.11 -2.04 -12.55
N LEU A 37 -11.11 -2.91 -12.78
CA LEU A 37 -11.29 -4.10 -11.95
C LEU A 37 -10.09 -5.05 -12.05
N LYS A 38 -9.55 -5.27 -13.26
CA LYS A 38 -8.36 -6.11 -13.47
C LYS A 38 -7.12 -5.53 -12.81
N ILE A 39 -6.91 -4.21 -12.91
CA ILE A 39 -5.81 -3.50 -12.24
C ILE A 39 -5.96 -3.70 -10.74
N TYR A 40 -7.12 -3.38 -10.16
CA TYR A 40 -7.40 -3.50 -8.73
C TYR A 40 -7.14 -4.91 -8.18
N LEU A 41 -7.65 -5.94 -8.84
CA LEU A 41 -7.45 -7.33 -8.43
C LEU A 41 -5.99 -7.75 -8.55
N SER A 42 -5.30 -7.33 -9.61
CA SER A 42 -3.88 -7.63 -9.80
C SER A 42 -3.03 -6.96 -8.73
N THR A 43 -3.27 -5.68 -8.46
CA THR A 43 -2.55 -4.93 -7.42
C THR A 43 -2.82 -5.50 -6.04
N PHE A 44 -4.07 -5.87 -5.73
CA PHE A 44 -4.41 -6.54 -4.47
C PHE A 44 -3.59 -7.81 -4.25
N LEU A 45 -3.54 -8.69 -5.26
CA LEU A 45 -2.76 -9.93 -5.17
C LEU A 45 -1.26 -9.66 -5.01
N ILE A 46 -0.74 -8.65 -5.71
CA ILE A 46 0.67 -8.28 -5.62
C ILE A 46 1.02 -7.69 -4.26
N CYS A 47 0.19 -6.82 -3.68
CA CYS A 47 0.43 -6.32 -2.31
C CYS A 47 0.34 -7.45 -1.29
N ALA A 48 -0.70 -8.29 -1.38
CA ALA A 48 -0.93 -9.42 -0.49
C ALA A 48 0.26 -10.39 -0.47
N LEU A 49 0.67 -10.87 -1.65
CA LEU A 49 1.74 -11.86 -1.80
C LEU A 49 3.14 -11.24 -1.75
N GLY A 50 3.25 -9.96 -2.10
CA GLY A 50 4.52 -9.25 -2.22
C GLY A 50 5.08 -8.75 -0.90
N TRP A 51 4.21 -8.35 0.05
CA TRP A 51 4.65 -7.94 1.38
C TRP A 51 3.63 -8.12 2.51
N GLU A 52 2.33 -7.92 2.28
CA GLU A 52 1.36 -7.83 3.38
C GLU A 52 1.22 -9.13 4.19
N LEU A 53 1.20 -10.29 3.54
CA LEU A 53 1.20 -11.58 4.24
C LEU A 53 2.50 -11.80 5.01
N TRP A 54 3.64 -11.43 4.42
CA TRP A 54 4.95 -11.61 5.04
C TRP A 54 5.09 -10.74 6.28
N PHE A 55 4.78 -9.45 6.16
CA PHE A 55 4.81 -8.49 7.26
C PHE A 55 3.79 -8.83 8.35
N THR A 56 2.59 -9.29 7.97
CA THR A 56 1.55 -9.66 8.92
C THR A 56 1.93 -10.91 9.72
N TYR A 57 2.40 -11.95 9.06
CA TYR A 57 2.68 -13.25 9.68
C TYR A 57 4.11 -13.43 10.18
N GLY A 58 5.04 -12.54 9.86
CA GLY A 58 6.44 -12.71 10.26
C GLY A 58 7.07 -13.93 9.58
N LEU A 59 6.73 -14.20 8.31
CA LEU A 59 7.01 -15.49 7.68
C LEU A 59 8.51 -15.81 7.55
N TYR A 60 9.36 -14.80 7.40
CA TYR A 60 10.80 -15.01 7.30
C TYR A 60 11.59 -13.84 7.88
N ALA A 61 12.42 -14.15 8.87
CA ALA A 61 13.35 -13.21 9.49
C ALA A 61 12.69 -11.91 9.97
N GLY A 62 11.50 -11.95 10.57
CA GLY A 62 10.90 -10.78 11.23
C GLY A 62 9.75 -11.17 12.14
N ASP A 63 9.24 -10.20 12.88
CA ASP A 63 8.21 -10.45 13.88
C ASP A 63 6.81 -10.31 13.26
N PRO A 64 5.87 -11.21 13.64
CA PRO A 64 4.49 -11.09 13.21
C PRO A 64 3.82 -9.86 13.84
N VAL A 65 2.83 -9.31 13.16
CA VAL A 65 2.19 -8.03 13.54
C VAL A 65 1.60 -8.04 14.95
N ASP A 66 1.16 -9.20 15.44
CA ASP A 66 0.60 -9.35 16.78
C ASP A 66 1.60 -9.18 17.91
N LEU A 67 2.89 -9.42 17.63
CA LEU A 67 3.98 -9.13 18.56
C LEU A 67 4.54 -7.70 18.40
N ARG A 68 4.13 -6.99 17.35
CA ARG A 68 4.62 -5.64 17.05
C ARG A 68 3.73 -4.54 17.61
N ARG A 69 2.44 -4.81 17.91
CA ARG A 69 1.48 -3.78 18.35
C ARG A 69 0.80 -4.11 19.68
N SER A 70 0.05 -3.16 20.21
CA SER A 70 -0.71 -3.32 21.45
C SER A 70 -1.80 -4.40 21.36
N GLU A 71 -2.18 -4.94 22.52
CA GLU A 71 -3.25 -5.93 22.62
C GLU A 71 -4.60 -5.38 22.11
N VAL A 72 -4.89 -4.10 22.36
CA VAL A 72 -6.12 -3.44 21.88
C VAL A 72 -6.17 -3.42 20.35
N LEU A 73 -5.06 -3.08 19.68
CA LEU A 73 -4.98 -3.12 18.22
C LEU A 73 -5.11 -4.55 17.67
N ASN A 74 -4.59 -5.54 18.38
CA ASN A 74 -4.76 -6.96 18.04
C ASN A 74 -6.22 -7.42 18.10
N GLN A 75 -7.00 -6.90 19.06
CA GLN A 75 -8.42 -7.21 19.17
C GLN A 75 -9.25 -6.52 18.05
N LEU A 76 -8.93 -5.27 17.71
CA LEU A 76 -9.70 -4.47 16.75
C LEU A 76 -9.34 -4.72 15.28
N ILE A 77 -8.09 -5.06 14.99
CA ILE A 77 -7.64 -5.47 13.65
C ILE A 77 -6.93 -6.81 13.79
N PRO A 78 -7.65 -7.94 13.92
CA PRO A 78 -7.01 -9.25 14.09
C PRO A 78 -5.99 -9.54 13.00
N LYS A 79 -4.93 -10.30 13.32
CA LYS A 79 -3.85 -10.64 12.37
C LYS A 79 -4.38 -11.17 11.02
N ASN A 80 -5.38 -12.04 11.05
CA ASN A 80 -5.99 -12.62 9.85
C ASN A 80 -6.85 -11.62 9.02
N ILE A 81 -7.15 -10.45 9.58
CA ILE A 81 -7.83 -9.33 8.91
C ILE A 81 -6.82 -8.26 8.47
N ASN A 82 -5.71 -8.10 9.20
CA ASN A 82 -4.71 -7.07 8.95
C ASN A 82 -4.16 -7.09 7.52
N TRP A 83 -3.64 -8.23 7.07
CA TRP A 83 -3.08 -8.35 5.71
C TRP A 83 -4.12 -8.00 4.65
N LEU A 84 -5.38 -8.43 4.87
CA LEU A 84 -6.48 -8.22 3.95
C LEU A 84 -6.83 -6.72 3.86
N MET A 85 -7.00 -6.05 5.00
CA MET A 85 -7.34 -4.63 5.01
C MET A 85 -6.24 -3.76 4.40
N ASN A 86 -4.97 -4.00 4.74
CA ASN A 86 -3.86 -3.24 4.16
C ASN A 86 -3.73 -3.51 2.65
N SER A 87 -3.83 -4.78 2.21
CA SER A 87 -3.79 -5.10 0.77
C SER A 87 -4.92 -4.43 -0.03
N LEU A 88 -6.12 -4.33 0.55
CA LEU A 88 -7.27 -3.65 -0.07
C LEU A 88 -7.05 -2.13 -0.11
N ALA A 89 -6.48 -1.55 0.95
CA ALA A 89 -6.13 -0.13 0.99
C ALA A 89 -5.05 0.22 -0.04
N ASP A 90 -4.02 -0.62 -0.17
CA ASP A 90 -2.92 -0.46 -1.13
C ASP A 90 -3.40 -0.55 -2.57
N ALA A 91 -4.27 -1.52 -2.87
CA ALA A 91 -4.86 -1.67 -4.19
C ALA A 91 -5.84 -0.52 -4.52
N GLY A 92 -6.67 -0.12 -3.56
CA GLY A 92 -7.71 0.87 -3.77
C GLY A 92 -7.19 2.30 -3.63
N THR A 93 -6.96 2.72 -2.40
CA THR A 93 -6.61 4.11 -2.08
C THR A 93 -5.27 4.49 -2.70
N ILE A 94 -4.28 3.60 -2.68
CA ILE A 94 -2.92 3.98 -3.11
C ILE A 94 -2.75 3.78 -4.60
N SER A 95 -3.01 2.58 -5.11
CA SER A 95 -2.75 2.25 -6.50
C SER A 95 -3.75 2.93 -7.45
N LEU A 96 -5.06 2.74 -7.27
CA LEU A 96 -6.05 3.43 -8.11
C LEU A 96 -6.05 4.95 -7.87
N GLY A 97 -5.88 5.39 -6.62
CA GLY A 97 -5.74 6.81 -6.30
C GLY A 97 -4.55 7.46 -7.01
N GLY A 98 -3.39 6.79 -7.02
CA GLY A 98 -2.19 7.25 -7.72
C GLY A 98 -2.35 7.32 -9.23
N ILE A 99 -2.99 6.30 -9.83
CA ILE A 99 -3.32 6.32 -11.26
C ILE A 99 -4.23 7.51 -11.59
N LEU A 100 -5.28 7.72 -10.80
CA LEU A 100 -6.23 8.82 -11.00
C LEU A 100 -5.55 10.19 -10.85
N LEU A 101 -4.73 10.36 -9.81
CA LEU A 101 -3.97 11.59 -9.58
C LEU A 101 -3.02 11.87 -10.75
N THR A 102 -2.28 10.86 -11.19
CA THR A 102 -1.35 10.97 -12.32
C THR A 102 -2.07 11.41 -13.59
N GLY A 103 -3.22 10.79 -13.90
CA GLY A 103 -4.01 11.16 -15.07
C GLY A 103 -4.52 12.61 -15.02
N LYS A 104 -4.96 13.07 -13.84
CA LYS A 104 -5.41 14.45 -13.63
C LYS A 104 -4.27 15.46 -13.79
N LEU A 105 -3.11 15.20 -13.18
CA LEU A 105 -1.94 16.10 -13.26
C LEU A 105 -1.38 16.21 -14.68
N MET A 106 -1.48 15.14 -15.46
CA MET A 106 -1.02 15.09 -16.84
C MET A 106 -2.08 15.58 -17.86
N GLY A 107 -3.29 15.92 -17.41
CA GLY A 107 -4.35 16.47 -18.26
C GLY A 107 -4.84 15.56 -19.39
N SER A 108 -4.55 14.25 -19.34
CA SER A 108 -4.94 13.31 -20.40
C SER A 108 -5.70 12.06 -19.87
N ASP A 109 -6.30 12.16 -18.70
CA ASP A 109 -6.98 11.05 -18.01
C ASP A 109 -6.09 9.79 -17.99
N ARG A 110 -6.60 8.64 -18.45
CA ARG A 110 -5.87 7.36 -18.47
C ARG A 110 -5.03 7.17 -19.73
N THR A 111 -5.18 8.01 -20.75
CA THR A 111 -4.46 7.87 -22.03
C THR A 111 -2.95 8.05 -21.88
N VAL A 112 -2.52 8.71 -20.80
CA VAL A 112 -1.11 8.88 -20.44
C VAL A 112 -0.39 7.54 -20.25
N PHE A 113 -1.13 6.49 -19.87
CA PHE A 113 -0.59 5.13 -19.69
C PHE A 113 -0.66 4.27 -20.97
N ASN A 114 -1.07 4.82 -22.12
CA ASN A 114 -1.09 4.04 -23.37
C ASN A 114 0.33 3.76 -23.89
N GLN A 115 1.26 4.66 -23.59
CA GLN A 115 2.67 4.58 -23.95
C GLN A 115 3.54 4.97 -22.76
N TRP A 116 4.81 4.56 -22.80
CA TRP A 116 5.75 4.94 -21.75
C TRP A 116 5.91 6.47 -21.72
N ASN A 117 5.65 7.07 -20.58
CA ASN A 117 5.81 8.49 -20.32
C ASN A 117 6.55 8.67 -19.00
N ILE A 118 7.76 9.23 -19.08
CA ILE A 118 8.62 9.40 -17.90
C ILE A 118 8.01 10.35 -16.87
N GLY A 119 7.28 11.39 -17.29
CA GLY A 119 6.61 12.33 -16.38
C GLY A 119 5.52 11.64 -15.57
N ALA A 120 4.68 10.84 -16.23
CA ALA A 120 3.63 10.05 -15.57
C ALA A 120 4.21 9.01 -14.60
N PHE A 121 5.29 8.33 -15.01
CA PHE A 121 6.01 7.40 -14.13
C PHE A 121 6.57 8.11 -12.89
N LEU A 122 7.21 9.26 -13.05
CA LEU A 122 7.77 10.04 -11.93
C LEU A 122 6.69 10.54 -10.98
N ILE A 123 5.55 11.01 -11.48
CA ILE A 123 4.41 11.40 -10.65
C ILE A 123 3.91 10.22 -9.83
N LEU A 124 3.74 9.06 -10.46
CA LEU A 124 3.29 7.85 -9.77
C LEU A 124 4.32 7.37 -8.72
N LEU A 125 5.62 7.46 -9.03
CA LEU A 125 6.70 7.15 -8.10
C LEU A 125 6.67 8.07 -6.88
N ILE A 126 6.58 9.37 -7.10
CA ILE A 126 6.49 10.37 -6.02
C ILE A 126 5.26 10.07 -5.16
N TRP A 127 4.12 9.75 -5.77
CA TRP A 127 2.90 9.40 -5.03
C TRP A 127 3.10 8.17 -4.15
N CYS A 128 3.56 7.05 -4.71
CA CYS A 128 3.74 5.79 -3.98
C CYS A 128 4.73 5.94 -2.81
N ILE A 129 5.87 6.60 -3.02
CA ILE A 129 6.85 6.84 -1.96
C ILE A 129 6.30 7.82 -0.91
N SER A 130 5.70 8.94 -1.33
CA SER A 130 5.20 9.95 -0.39
C SER A 130 4.08 9.41 0.48
N GLN A 131 3.17 8.62 -0.07
CA GLN A 131 2.11 8.02 0.72
C GLN A 131 2.68 7.00 1.72
N ASN A 132 3.65 6.18 1.33
CA ASN A 132 4.24 5.23 2.26
C ASN A 132 5.02 5.92 3.39
N ILE A 133 5.69 7.04 3.10
CA ILE A 133 6.28 7.91 4.12
C ILE A 133 5.21 8.37 5.13
N LEU A 134 4.02 8.78 4.66
CA LEU A 134 2.92 9.17 5.56
C LEU A 134 2.41 7.98 6.39
N VAL A 135 2.31 6.79 5.81
CA VAL A 135 1.91 5.58 6.55
C VAL A 135 2.94 5.22 7.61
N GLU A 136 4.23 5.18 7.27
CA GLU A 136 5.28 4.89 8.25
C GLU A 136 5.27 5.88 9.40
N MET A 137 5.21 7.17 9.06
CA MET A 137 5.29 8.23 10.05
C MET A 137 4.04 8.32 10.93
N PHE A 138 2.83 8.07 10.43
CA PHE A 138 1.58 8.35 11.16
C PHE A 138 0.74 7.13 11.52
N LEU A 139 1.02 5.95 10.95
CA LEU A 139 0.32 4.70 11.24
C LEU A 139 1.27 3.66 11.82
N TYR A 140 2.38 3.34 11.14
CA TYR A 140 3.25 2.25 11.59
C TYR A 140 4.07 2.61 12.82
N TYR A 141 4.46 3.87 13.01
CA TYR A 141 5.07 4.28 14.27
C TYR A 141 4.23 3.88 15.50
N ASP A 142 2.91 4.06 15.42
CA ASP A 142 2.00 3.69 16.53
C ASP A 142 1.69 2.18 16.58
N GLN A 143 2.12 1.42 15.58
CA GLN A 143 1.96 -0.03 15.48
C GLN A 143 3.26 -0.81 15.73
N LEU A 144 4.42 -0.15 15.82
CA LEU A 144 5.73 -0.80 15.92
C LEU A 144 6.26 -0.67 17.35
N ALA A 145 6.34 -1.81 18.03
CA ALA A 145 7.07 -1.94 19.27
C ALA A 145 8.56 -1.75 19.00
N VAL A 146 9.23 -1.03 19.91
CA VAL A 146 10.66 -0.74 19.81
C VAL A 146 11.45 -2.05 19.72
N GLY A 147 12.32 -2.14 18.70
CA GLY A 147 13.21 -3.30 18.51
C GLY A 147 12.58 -4.51 17.84
N LYS A 148 11.44 -4.34 17.13
CA LYS A 148 10.80 -5.40 16.35
C LYS A 148 10.94 -5.18 14.85
N ASP A 149 11.40 -6.19 14.15
CA ASP A 149 11.74 -6.10 12.73
C ASP A 149 10.58 -6.52 11.83
N LEU A 150 10.48 -5.86 10.67
CA LEU A 150 9.60 -6.29 9.58
C LEU A 150 10.18 -7.53 8.90
N SER A 151 9.31 -8.50 8.58
CA SER A 151 9.69 -9.71 7.85
C SER A 151 10.26 -9.39 6.48
N TRP A 152 11.21 -10.19 6.02
CA TRP A 152 11.53 -10.23 4.59
C TRP A 152 10.30 -10.55 3.75
N ALA A 153 10.23 -9.98 2.54
CA ALA A 153 9.18 -10.26 1.59
C ALA A 153 9.68 -10.16 0.13
N PRO A 154 8.98 -10.74 -0.86
CA PRO A 154 9.37 -10.68 -2.27
C PRO A 154 9.57 -9.26 -2.82
N LEU A 155 8.76 -8.29 -2.39
CA LEU A 155 8.91 -6.87 -2.77
C LEU A 155 9.65 -6.05 -1.70
N ALA A 156 10.16 -6.69 -0.66
CA ALA A 156 11.09 -6.12 0.32
C ALA A 156 12.36 -6.99 0.43
N PRO A 157 13.08 -7.24 -0.69
CA PRO A 157 14.11 -8.28 -0.75
C PRO A 157 15.33 -8.00 0.11
N THR A 158 15.55 -6.75 0.53
CA THR A 158 16.64 -6.36 1.43
C THR A 158 16.53 -7.03 2.81
N GLY A 159 15.30 -7.40 3.20
CA GLY A 159 15.01 -7.91 4.55
C GLY A 159 15.41 -6.93 5.66
N PRO A 160 15.36 -7.39 6.91
CA PRO A 160 15.90 -6.62 8.04
C PRO A 160 17.42 -6.45 7.99
N TRP A 161 18.14 -7.29 7.22
CA TRP A 161 19.61 -7.25 7.16
C TRP A 161 20.16 -5.96 6.55
N MET A 162 19.48 -5.40 5.56
CA MET A 162 19.85 -4.12 4.94
C MET A 162 18.71 -3.12 5.11
N ASN A 163 18.55 -2.64 6.34
CA ASN A 163 17.51 -1.70 6.71
C ASN A 163 18.05 -0.39 7.34
N PRO A 164 18.85 0.41 6.62
CA PRO A 164 19.28 1.70 7.14
C PRO A 164 18.08 2.65 7.35
N VAL A 165 18.17 3.47 8.39
CA VAL A 165 17.27 4.61 8.59
C VAL A 165 17.59 5.65 7.51
N LEU A 166 16.60 5.97 6.69
CA LEU A 166 16.70 6.97 5.63
C LEU A 166 16.45 8.39 6.16
N PHE A 167 15.52 8.49 7.11
CA PHE A 167 15.14 9.75 7.73
C PHE A 167 14.60 9.50 9.14
N GLN A 168 14.86 10.45 10.04
CA GLN A 168 14.38 10.40 11.42
C GLN A 168 13.86 11.78 11.82
N TYR A 169 12.69 11.79 12.47
CA TYR A 169 12.12 12.99 13.06
C TYR A 169 11.55 12.66 14.44
N GLY A 170 12.21 13.14 15.49
CA GLY A 170 11.95 12.69 16.86
C GLY A 170 12.18 11.19 16.99
N ASP A 171 11.18 10.49 17.52
CA ASP A 171 11.19 9.03 17.69
C ASP A 171 10.77 8.27 16.42
N ARG A 172 10.30 8.98 15.38
CA ARG A 172 9.78 8.37 14.15
C ARG A 172 10.90 8.16 13.15
N THR A 173 10.99 6.94 12.60
CA THR A 173 12.00 6.56 11.63
C THR A 173 11.35 6.09 10.34
N ILE A 174 11.97 6.49 9.22
CA ILE A 174 11.67 5.99 7.89
C ILE A 174 12.83 5.10 7.50
N THR A 175 12.53 3.88 7.08
CA THR A 175 13.55 2.86 6.85
C THR A 175 13.58 2.40 5.40
N LEU A 176 14.75 1.99 4.90
CA LEU A 176 14.86 1.55 3.51
C LEU A 176 13.91 0.37 3.23
N HIS A 177 13.89 -0.62 4.12
CA HIS A 177 13.09 -1.83 3.97
C HIS A 177 11.59 -1.53 3.85
N GLY A 178 11.09 -0.54 4.58
CA GLY A 178 9.70 -0.12 4.47
C GLY A 178 9.36 0.61 3.16
N GLN A 179 10.34 1.30 2.55
CA GLN A 179 10.14 2.00 1.27
C GLN A 179 10.33 1.12 0.03
N VAL A 180 11.13 0.04 0.11
CA VAL A 180 11.42 -0.84 -1.03
C VAL A 180 10.17 -1.43 -1.70
N PRO A 181 9.14 -1.90 -0.96
CA PRO A 181 7.88 -2.35 -1.57
C PRO A 181 7.30 -1.37 -2.56
N TRP A 182 7.25 -0.09 -2.21
CA TRP A 182 6.65 0.94 -3.07
C TRP A 182 7.57 1.38 -4.20
N LEU A 183 8.89 1.35 -3.98
CA LEU A 183 9.87 1.56 -5.04
C LEU A 183 9.74 0.51 -6.15
N LEU A 184 9.57 -0.77 -5.78
CA LEU A 184 9.39 -1.88 -6.72
C LEU A 184 7.96 -1.97 -7.26
N MET A 185 6.95 -1.66 -6.45
CA MET A 185 5.54 -1.67 -6.85
C MET A 185 5.24 -0.60 -7.89
N THR A 186 5.90 0.56 -7.85
CA THR A 186 5.66 1.65 -8.81
C THR A 186 5.80 1.22 -10.29
N PRO A 187 6.94 0.66 -10.75
CA PRO A 187 7.06 0.19 -12.13
C PRO A 187 6.09 -0.95 -12.44
N ILE A 188 5.84 -1.85 -11.49
CA ILE A 188 4.86 -2.94 -11.65
C ILE A 188 3.46 -2.37 -11.90
N LEU A 189 3.01 -1.44 -11.06
CA LEU A 189 1.73 -0.75 -11.17
C LEU A 189 1.62 0.01 -12.49
N TYR A 190 2.67 0.69 -12.90
CA TYR A 190 2.73 1.39 -14.18
C TYR A 190 2.49 0.41 -15.33
N PHE A 191 3.26 -0.70 -15.41
CA PHE A 191 3.10 -1.70 -16.46
C PHE A 191 1.74 -2.39 -16.46
N ILE A 192 1.19 -2.72 -15.28
CA ILE A 192 -0.15 -3.29 -15.13
C ILE A 192 -1.21 -2.33 -15.70
N THR A 193 -1.08 -1.04 -15.38
CA THR A 193 -1.98 0.00 -15.87
C THR A 193 -1.91 0.12 -17.38
N MET A 194 -0.70 0.13 -17.95
CA MET A 194 -0.51 0.14 -19.41
C MET A 194 -1.11 -1.12 -20.07
N HIS A 195 -0.86 -2.30 -19.49
CA HIS A 195 -1.29 -3.58 -20.05
C HIS A 195 -2.82 -3.68 -20.15
N PHE A 196 -3.52 -3.31 -19.08
CA PHE A 196 -4.98 -3.37 -19.05
C PHE A 196 -5.64 -2.16 -19.71
N GLY A 197 -4.97 -1.00 -19.75
CA GLY A 197 -5.46 0.19 -20.46
C GLY A 197 -5.50 0.03 -21.98
N ARG A 198 -4.59 -0.76 -22.56
CA ARG A 198 -4.54 -1.04 -24.02
C ARG A 198 -5.60 -2.03 -24.53
N LYS A 199 -6.30 -2.73 -23.63
CA LYS A 199 -7.23 -3.83 -23.95
C LYS A 199 -8.71 -3.44 -23.82
N GLU A 200 -8.99 -2.13 -23.75
CA GLU A 200 -10.32 -1.52 -23.85
C GLU A 200 -10.40 -0.70 -25.14
#